data_AF-A0A3P7VL01-F1
#
_entry.id   AF-A0A3P7VL01-F1
#
_cell.length_a   1.000
_cell.length_b   1.000
_cell.length_c   1.000
_cell.angle_alpha   90.00
_cell.angle_beta   90.00
_cell.angle_gamma   90.00
#
_symmetry.space_group_name_H-M   'P 1'
#
loop_
_entity.id
_entity.type
_entity.pdbx_description
1 polymer ?
#
loop_
_entity_poly.entity_id
_entity_poly.type
_entity_poly.pdbx_seq_one_letter_code
_entity_poly.pdbx_strand_id
1 'polypeptide(L)'
;MLITQLLCTVPVMVFDAYSAMLLFEFFVPVTGRMGVAINPEFIIVLMSLFVGLCFILFTSNLLYVSRRMDYLLKCGLMLYCVFFIALFSTRLGWPYKYSEESPRLRRLITLDSERSIYPFQSNTSIQEHALFVQTLDYRGITDLPEHTFLTGNSEPNCSGIKDEYCRLPYYTAVHQLFPPRESRWIPLPGHPRIASPIKVINVEKHLLSGSELRLSFTVSGGTDKMSLHLTPMDDFEIDSWSFTKFRSGGFSKRNTYFVFLTYGAEAPKERNFWIILKSRRVDLNDLNINKTPVLEISVATHYAHGSYQYSDTLNQLRSLIESRRKTPHLAIGWWRWAITTTAAVSEIVVHTL
;
A
#
# COMPACT_ATOMS: atom_id res chain seq x y z
N MET A 1 47.42 2.21 -29.04
CA MET A 1 46.82 2.51 -27.72
C MET A 1 45.36 2.91 -27.80
N LEU A 2 44.98 3.94 -28.59
CA LEU A 2 43.56 4.36 -28.71
C LEU A 2 42.60 3.24 -29.17
N ILE A 3 43.00 2.47 -30.20
CA ILE A 3 42.19 1.34 -30.73
C ILE A 3 42.03 0.24 -29.67
N THR A 4 43.09 -0.07 -28.94
CA THR A 4 43.08 -1.07 -27.86
C THR A 4 42.18 -0.63 -26.71
N GLN A 5 42.23 0.65 -26.32
CA GLN A 5 41.31 1.20 -25.32
C GLN A 5 39.87 1.17 -25.80
N LEU A 6 39.59 1.59 -27.04
CA LEU A 6 38.24 1.55 -27.61
C LEU A 6 37.67 0.12 -27.58
N LEU A 7 38.48 -0.86 -27.97
CA LEU A 7 38.07 -2.27 -28.00
C LEU A 7 37.81 -2.85 -26.59
N CYS A 8 38.52 -2.35 -25.57
CA CYS A 8 38.28 -2.72 -24.17
C CYS A 8 37.12 -1.94 -23.53
N THR A 9 36.88 -0.68 -23.91
CA THR A 9 35.86 0.17 -23.29
C THR A 9 34.48 0.03 -23.93
N VAL A 10 34.40 -0.29 -25.23
CA VAL A 10 33.11 -0.43 -25.93
C VAL A 10 32.21 -1.52 -25.32
N PRO A 11 32.70 -2.74 -25.01
CA PRO A 11 31.87 -3.74 -24.34
C PRO A 11 31.33 -3.26 -22.98
N VAL A 12 32.14 -2.51 -22.24
CA VAL A 12 31.74 -1.93 -20.94
C VAL A 12 30.68 -0.85 -21.13
N MET A 13 30.84 0.05 -22.11
CA MET A 13 29.82 1.06 -22.42
C MET A 13 28.48 0.44 -22.84
N VAL A 14 28.52 -0.63 -23.64
CA VAL A 14 27.31 -1.36 -24.06
C VAL A 14 26.64 -2.01 -22.84
N PHE A 15 27.44 -2.63 -21.97
CA PHE A 15 26.95 -3.22 -20.73
C PHE A 15 26.33 -2.16 -19.79
N ASP A 16 26.98 -1.01 -19.62
CA ASP A 16 26.48 0.09 -18.78
C ASP A 16 25.18 0.67 -19.35
N ALA A 17 25.11 0.89 -20.67
CA ALA A 17 23.91 1.36 -21.35
C ALA A 17 22.74 0.38 -21.19
N TYR A 18 23.01 -0.92 -21.35
CA TYR A 18 22.02 -1.97 -21.14
C TYR A 18 21.56 -2.04 -19.68
N SER A 19 22.50 -1.93 -18.73
CA SER A 19 22.20 -1.92 -17.30
C SER A 19 21.35 -0.71 -16.89
N ALA A 20 21.65 0.47 -17.43
CA ALA A 20 20.86 1.67 -17.23
C ALA A 20 19.44 1.52 -17.81
N MET A 21 19.31 0.92 -18.99
CA MET A 21 18.01 0.61 -19.60
C MET A 21 17.18 -0.32 -18.69
N LEU A 22 17.76 -1.45 -18.24
CA LEU A 22 17.08 -2.37 -17.32
C LEU A 22 16.68 -1.71 -16.01
N LEU A 23 17.54 -0.83 -15.48
CA LEU A 23 17.26 -0.07 -14.26
C LEU A 23 16.01 0.79 -14.45
N PHE A 24 15.92 1.58 -15.52
CA PHE A 24 14.72 2.39 -15.78
C PHE A 24 13.50 1.56 -16.13
N GLU A 25 13.64 0.47 -16.90
CA GLU A 25 12.54 -0.46 -17.19
C GLU A 25 11.93 -1.07 -15.92
N PHE A 26 12.75 -1.32 -14.89
CA PHE A 26 12.29 -1.85 -13.62
C PHE A 26 11.75 -0.76 -12.68
N PHE A 27 12.51 0.31 -12.45
CA PHE A 27 12.15 1.31 -11.45
C PHE A 27 11.00 2.22 -11.88
N VAL A 28 10.81 2.45 -13.20
CA VAL A 28 9.72 3.30 -13.66
C VAL A 28 8.35 2.71 -13.29
N PRO A 29 8.02 1.44 -13.63
CA PRO A 29 6.77 0.82 -13.21
C PRO A 29 6.64 0.65 -11.70
N VAL A 30 7.74 0.42 -10.97
CA VAL A 30 7.70 0.23 -9.51
C VAL A 30 7.37 1.54 -8.80
N THR A 31 8.08 2.61 -9.11
CA THR A 31 7.87 3.92 -8.47
C THR A 31 6.51 4.52 -8.84
N GLY A 32 6.01 4.30 -10.06
CA GLY A 32 4.65 4.68 -10.45
C GLY A 32 3.54 3.98 -9.65
N ARG A 33 3.86 2.91 -8.91
CA ARG A 33 2.92 2.09 -8.12
C ARG A 33 3.20 2.09 -6.61
N MET A 34 4.03 3.02 -6.13
CA MET A 34 4.31 3.17 -4.70
C MET A 34 3.26 4.03 -3.97
N GLY A 35 2.07 4.21 -4.55
CA GLY A 35 1.01 5.02 -3.97
C GLY A 35 1.14 6.51 -4.25
N VAL A 36 0.31 7.30 -3.57
CA VAL A 36 0.05 8.72 -3.90
C VAL A 36 0.94 9.67 -3.09
N ALA A 37 1.53 9.19 -2.00
CA ALA A 37 2.20 10.04 -1.01
C ALA A 37 3.45 10.76 -1.52
N ILE A 38 4.18 10.17 -2.48
CA ILE A 38 5.43 10.71 -3.02
C ILE A 38 5.30 10.81 -4.53
N ASN A 39 5.66 11.95 -5.10
CA ASN A 39 5.73 12.10 -6.54
C ASN A 39 6.89 11.26 -7.11
N PRO A 40 6.61 10.22 -7.93
CA PRO A 40 7.63 9.31 -8.44
C PRO A 40 8.62 9.97 -9.39
N GLU A 41 8.28 11.12 -9.98
CA GLU A 41 9.21 11.91 -10.80
C GLU A 41 10.47 12.29 -10.00
N PHE A 42 10.35 12.65 -8.71
CA PHE A 42 11.53 13.00 -7.90
C PHE A 42 12.48 11.82 -7.70
N ILE A 43 11.94 10.61 -7.56
CA ILE A 43 12.75 9.40 -7.40
C ILE A 43 13.49 9.09 -8.70
N ILE A 44 12.80 9.18 -9.84
CA ILE A 44 13.42 8.93 -11.15
C ILE A 44 14.44 10.01 -11.50
N VAL A 45 14.22 11.28 -11.13
CA VAL A 45 15.21 12.36 -11.30
C VAL A 45 16.48 12.08 -10.49
N LEU A 46 16.34 11.65 -9.23
CA LEU A 46 17.52 11.31 -8.41
C LEU A 46 18.28 10.11 -8.99
N MET A 47 17.56 9.08 -9.42
CA MET A 47 18.16 7.89 -10.05
C MET A 47 18.83 8.24 -11.38
N SER A 48 18.21 9.10 -12.20
CA SER A 48 18.79 9.51 -13.48
C SER A 48 20.02 10.39 -13.31
N LEU A 49 20.05 11.25 -12.29
CA LEU A 49 21.25 12.00 -11.92
C LEU A 49 22.37 11.05 -11.47
N PHE A 50 22.07 10.04 -10.64
CA PHE A 50 23.05 9.06 -10.21
C PHE A 50 23.64 8.27 -11.39
N VAL A 51 22.78 7.74 -12.27
CA VAL A 51 23.22 7.01 -13.48
C VAL A 51 24.02 7.92 -14.41
N GLY A 52 23.57 9.16 -14.62
CA GLY A 52 24.28 10.16 -15.40
C GLY A 52 25.67 10.47 -14.86
N LEU A 53 25.81 10.61 -13.53
CA LEU A 53 27.12 10.81 -12.88
C LEU A 53 28.04 9.59 -13.09
N CYS A 54 27.53 8.37 -12.96
CA CYS A 54 28.33 7.16 -13.24
C CYS A 54 28.85 7.15 -14.69
N PHE A 55 28.00 7.47 -15.67
CA PHE A 55 28.42 7.58 -17.07
C PHE A 55 29.47 8.68 -17.29
N ILE A 56 29.30 9.85 -16.65
CA ILE A 56 30.25 10.95 -16.76
C ILE A 56 31.60 10.55 -16.17
N LEU A 57 31.62 9.94 -14.97
CA LEU A 57 32.85 9.49 -14.32
C LEU A 57 33.57 8.45 -15.16
N PHE A 58 32.85 7.47 -15.72
CA PHE A 58 33.43 6.47 -16.60
C PHE A 58 34.01 7.08 -17.89
N THR A 59 33.23 7.95 -18.55
CA THR A 59 33.62 8.57 -19.83
C THR A 59 34.71 9.63 -19.66
N SER A 60 34.81 10.26 -18.48
CA SER A 60 35.82 11.30 -18.21
C SER A 60 37.25 10.77 -18.37
N ASN A 61 37.52 9.53 -17.95
CA ASN A 61 38.82 8.88 -18.12
C ASN A 61 39.21 8.71 -19.59
N LEU A 62 38.23 8.48 -20.48
CA LEU A 62 38.47 8.38 -21.92
C LEU A 62 38.82 9.75 -22.53
N LEU A 63 38.17 10.82 -22.07
CA LEU A 63 38.44 12.19 -22.53
C LEU A 63 39.85 12.64 -22.16
N TYR A 64 40.33 12.32 -20.95
CA TYR A 64 41.68 12.69 -20.50
C TYR A 64 42.81 12.03 -21.29
N VAL A 65 42.61 10.80 -21.76
CA VAL A 65 43.65 10.04 -22.47
C VAL A 65 43.67 10.34 -23.98
N SER A 66 42.57 10.83 -24.54
CA SER A 66 42.45 11.07 -25.98
C SER A 66 43.06 12.41 -26.41
N ARG A 67 44.12 12.34 -27.23
CA ARG A 67 44.85 13.52 -27.72
C ARG A 67 44.11 14.10 -28.95
N ARG A 68 43.51 15.29 -28.80
CA ARG A 68 42.69 16.06 -29.78
C ARG A 68 41.24 15.59 -29.98
N MET A 69 40.39 15.79 -28.96
CA MET A 69 38.93 15.62 -29.08
C MET A 69 38.14 16.93 -29.26
N ASP A 70 38.79 18.07 -29.49
CA ASP A 70 38.12 19.39 -29.52
C ASP A 70 36.95 19.46 -30.51
N TYR A 71 37.07 18.83 -31.67
CA TYR A 71 35.98 18.78 -32.65
C TYR A 71 34.81 17.90 -32.18
N LEU A 72 35.10 16.70 -31.65
CA LEU A 72 34.08 15.78 -31.14
C LEU A 72 33.37 16.32 -29.90
N LEU A 73 34.09 17.01 -29.01
CA LEU A 73 33.53 17.70 -27.86
C LEU A 73 32.60 18.84 -28.28
N LYS A 74 33.00 19.67 -29.25
CA LYS A 74 32.14 20.74 -29.78
C LYS A 74 30.87 20.19 -30.44
N CYS A 75 31.00 19.13 -31.24
CA CYS A 75 29.84 18.44 -31.83
C CYS A 75 28.94 17.81 -30.76
N GLY A 76 29.51 17.13 -29.76
CA GLY A 76 28.76 16.52 -28.67
C GLY A 76 28.03 17.55 -27.81
N LEU A 77 28.68 18.68 -27.51
CA LEU A 77 28.06 19.79 -26.78
C LEU A 77 26.92 20.42 -27.59
N MET A 78 27.10 20.62 -28.89
CA MET A 78 26.04 21.13 -29.77
C MET A 78 24.84 20.19 -29.79
N LEU A 79 25.08 18.87 -29.92
CA LEU A 79 24.04 17.85 -29.92
C LEU A 79 23.33 17.77 -28.56
N TYR A 80 24.06 17.89 -27.46
CA TYR A 80 23.51 17.99 -26.11
C TYR A 80 22.63 19.22 -25.94
N CYS A 81 23.06 20.40 -26.41
CA CYS A 81 22.25 21.62 -26.36
C CYS A 81 20.97 21.48 -27.19
N VAL A 82 21.03 20.89 -28.38
CA VAL A 82 19.84 20.62 -29.20
C VAL A 82 18.89 19.66 -28.49
N PHE A 83 19.41 18.58 -27.88
CA PHE A 83 18.62 17.64 -27.11
C PHE A 83 17.99 18.29 -25.88
N PHE A 84 18.72 19.16 -25.17
CA PHE A 84 18.22 19.90 -24.03
C PHE A 84 17.11 20.88 -24.45
N ILE A 85 17.30 21.63 -25.54
CA ILE A 85 16.26 22.50 -26.10
C ILE A 85 15.03 21.66 -26.49
N ALA A 86 15.21 20.48 -27.09
CA ALA A 86 14.12 19.57 -27.41
C ALA A 86 13.38 19.11 -26.14
N LEU A 87 14.09 18.74 -25.06
CA LEU A 87 13.47 18.34 -23.79
C LEU A 87 12.72 19.48 -23.07
N PHE A 88 13.15 20.73 -23.21
CA PHE A 88 12.45 21.87 -22.61
C PHE A 88 11.26 22.33 -23.46
N SER A 89 11.37 22.24 -24.78
CA SER A 89 10.30 22.61 -25.71
C SER A 89 9.26 21.52 -25.92
N THR A 90 9.63 20.25 -25.72
CA THR A 90 8.74 19.10 -25.86
C THR A 90 8.54 18.41 -24.52
N ARG A 91 7.42 17.70 -24.40
CA ARG A 91 7.11 16.91 -23.20
C ARG A 91 7.74 15.51 -23.25
N LEU A 92 8.89 15.36 -23.93
CA LEU A 92 9.60 14.09 -24.05
C LEU A 92 10.25 13.71 -22.72
N GLY A 93 10.16 12.43 -22.35
CA GLY A 93 10.88 11.90 -21.18
C GLY A 93 10.20 12.10 -19.83
N TRP A 94 8.89 12.43 -19.79
CA TRP A 94 8.12 12.43 -18.54
C TRP A 94 7.48 11.05 -18.32
N PRO A 95 8.07 10.18 -17.49
CA PRO A 95 7.61 8.81 -17.31
C PRO A 95 6.25 8.72 -16.62
N TYR A 96 5.78 9.68 -15.82
CA TYR A 96 4.49 9.58 -15.14
C TYR A 96 3.44 10.55 -15.65
N LYS A 97 3.73 11.23 -16.75
CA LYS A 97 2.75 12.13 -17.35
C LYS A 97 1.55 11.34 -17.86
N TYR A 98 0.38 11.81 -17.44
CA TYR A 98 -0.89 11.31 -17.93
C TYR A 98 -1.28 11.97 -19.27
N SER A 99 -1.80 11.16 -20.17
CA SER A 99 -2.45 11.57 -21.41
C SER A 99 -3.71 10.74 -21.61
N GLU A 100 -4.79 11.36 -22.07
CA GLU A 100 -6.04 10.67 -22.42
C GLU A 100 -5.86 9.78 -23.66
N GLU A 101 -4.96 10.16 -24.56
CA GLU A 101 -4.65 9.43 -25.80
C GLU A 101 -3.88 8.13 -25.53
N SER A 102 -3.16 8.05 -24.41
CA SER A 102 -2.32 6.89 -24.03
C SER A 102 -2.44 6.59 -22.54
N PRO A 103 -3.58 6.03 -22.10
CA PRO A 103 -3.75 5.67 -20.70
C PRO A 103 -2.82 4.53 -20.32
N ARG A 104 -2.33 4.56 -19.08
CA ARG A 104 -1.50 3.49 -18.55
C ARG A 104 -2.34 2.43 -17.85
N LEU A 105 -1.83 1.21 -17.87
CA LEU A 105 -2.44 0.09 -17.16
C LEU A 105 -2.36 0.34 -15.64
N ARG A 106 -3.52 0.36 -15.00
CA ARG A 106 -3.67 0.61 -13.56
C ARG A 106 -3.78 -0.68 -12.76
N ARG A 107 -3.46 -0.61 -11.47
CA ARG A 107 -3.62 -1.73 -10.55
C ARG A 107 -4.50 -1.34 -9.36
N LEU A 108 -5.55 -2.14 -9.16
CA LEU A 108 -6.46 -2.01 -8.03
C LEU A 108 -6.34 -3.21 -7.10
N ILE A 109 -6.60 -2.96 -5.83
CA ILE A 109 -6.97 -3.97 -4.85
C ILE A 109 -8.45 -3.73 -4.55
N THR A 110 -9.29 -4.72 -4.79
CA THR A 110 -10.74 -4.61 -4.56
C THR A 110 -11.19 -5.72 -3.62
N LEU A 111 -11.60 -5.34 -2.42
CA LEU A 111 -12.05 -6.29 -1.41
C LEU A 111 -13.55 -6.18 -1.21
N ASP A 112 -14.29 -7.24 -1.49
CA ASP A 112 -15.70 -7.34 -1.10
C ASP A 112 -15.76 -7.65 0.39
N SER A 113 -16.10 -6.62 1.17
CA SER A 113 -15.76 -6.55 2.58
C SER A 113 -17.00 -6.44 3.45
N GLU A 114 -17.06 -7.30 4.47
CA GLU A 114 -17.98 -7.15 5.59
C GLU A 114 -17.26 -6.50 6.77
N ARG A 115 -17.85 -5.45 7.34
CA ARG A 115 -17.32 -4.73 8.49
C ARG A 115 -18.28 -4.82 9.65
N SER A 116 -17.84 -5.41 10.75
CA SER A 116 -18.57 -5.45 12.02
C SER A 116 -17.85 -4.60 13.07
N ILE A 117 -18.53 -3.56 13.58
CA ILE A 117 -17.99 -2.67 14.61
C ILE A 117 -18.76 -2.91 15.91
N TYR A 118 -18.03 -3.20 16.98
CA TYR A 118 -18.52 -3.37 18.34
C TYR A 118 -18.02 -2.19 19.19
N PRO A 119 -18.84 -1.12 19.36
CA PRO A 119 -18.47 0.03 20.17
C PRO A 119 -18.31 -0.34 21.64
N PHE A 120 -17.49 0.43 22.35
CA PHE A 120 -17.26 0.26 23.78
C PHE A 120 -18.58 0.34 24.56
N GLN A 121 -18.86 -0.68 25.39
CA GLN A 121 -20.09 -0.81 26.21
C GLN A 121 -21.43 -0.76 25.45
N SER A 122 -21.41 -0.92 24.13
CA SER A 122 -22.64 -1.06 23.34
C SER A 122 -23.00 -2.52 23.17
N ASN A 123 -24.28 -2.86 23.37
CA ASN A 123 -24.82 -4.17 23.00
C ASN A 123 -25.16 -4.28 21.51
N THR A 124 -25.15 -3.18 20.77
CA THR A 124 -25.44 -3.16 19.34
C THR A 124 -24.16 -3.12 18.52
N SER A 125 -24.02 -4.09 17.61
CA SER A 125 -22.98 -4.10 16.58
C SER A 125 -23.47 -3.40 15.32
N ILE A 126 -22.61 -2.59 14.72
CA ILE A 126 -22.86 -1.96 13.42
C ILE A 126 -22.25 -2.87 12.36
N GLN A 127 -23.08 -3.41 11.46
CA GLN A 127 -22.65 -4.22 10.34
C GLN A 127 -22.82 -3.46 9.04
N GLU A 128 -21.77 -3.43 8.23
CA GLU A 128 -21.74 -2.77 6.93
C GLU A 128 -21.10 -3.68 5.89
N HIS A 129 -21.60 -3.63 4.67
CA HIS A 129 -21.06 -4.37 3.54
C HIS A 129 -20.68 -3.40 2.45
N ALA A 130 -19.44 -3.48 1.99
CA ALA A 130 -18.93 -2.55 1.00
C ALA A 130 -17.80 -3.16 0.17
N LEU A 131 -17.69 -2.67 -1.05
CA LEU A 131 -16.49 -2.84 -1.87
C LEU A 131 -15.45 -1.83 -1.42
N PHE A 132 -14.39 -2.32 -0.78
CA PHE A 132 -13.19 -1.54 -0.50
C PHE A 132 -12.31 -1.51 -1.75
N VAL A 133 -12.10 -0.33 -2.33
CA VAL A 133 -11.26 -0.15 -3.50
C VAL A 133 -10.04 0.68 -3.12
N GLN A 134 -8.86 0.10 -3.32
CA GLN A 134 -7.58 0.75 -3.13
C GLN A 134 -6.82 0.79 -4.45
N THR A 135 -6.30 1.97 -4.78
CA THR A 135 -5.50 2.20 -5.99
C THR A 135 -4.02 2.11 -5.64
N LEU A 136 -3.22 1.44 -6.49
CA LEU A 136 -1.79 1.37 -6.27
C LEU A 136 -1.00 2.45 -7.03
N ASP A 137 -1.60 3.01 -8.06
CA ASP A 137 -0.94 3.99 -8.95
C ASP A 137 -0.84 5.37 -8.29
N TYR A 138 0.20 6.13 -8.68
CA TYR A 138 0.48 7.47 -8.13
C TYR A 138 -0.67 8.48 -8.21
N ARG A 139 -1.50 8.41 -9.27
CA ARG A 139 -2.65 9.32 -9.41
C ARG A 139 -3.83 8.95 -8.51
N GLY A 140 -3.72 7.84 -7.80
CA GLY A 140 -4.72 7.40 -6.85
C GLY A 140 -6.08 7.20 -7.50
N ILE A 141 -7.08 7.80 -6.86
CA ILE A 141 -8.49 7.53 -7.11
C ILE A 141 -9.15 8.41 -8.18
N THR A 142 -8.52 9.53 -8.56
CA THR A 142 -9.06 10.52 -9.52
C THR A 142 -9.40 9.93 -10.89
N ASP A 143 -8.79 8.79 -11.15
CA ASP A 143 -8.67 8.16 -12.43
C ASP A 143 -9.62 6.98 -12.60
N LEU A 144 -10.35 6.60 -11.55
CA LEU A 144 -11.32 5.51 -11.62
C LEU A 144 -12.41 5.77 -12.68
N PRO A 145 -12.82 4.72 -13.42
CA PRO A 145 -13.92 4.85 -14.36
C PRO A 145 -15.23 5.09 -13.62
N GLU A 146 -16.06 5.94 -14.22
CA GLU A 146 -17.44 6.11 -13.78
C GLU A 146 -18.24 4.86 -14.18
N HIS A 147 -18.78 4.16 -13.18
CA HIS A 147 -19.73 3.07 -13.31
C HIS A 147 -20.63 3.03 -12.09
N THR A 148 -21.87 2.60 -12.23
CA THR A 148 -22.85 2.40 -11.13
C THR A 148 -22.28 1.80 -9.83
N PHE A 149 -21.29 0.88 -9.88
CA PHE A 149 -20.65 0.29 -8.68
C PHE A 149 -19.30 0.93 -8.29
N LEU A 150 -18.72 1.83 -9.10
CA LEU A 150 -17.48 2.57 -8.79
C LEU A 150 -17.71 4.07 -8.55
N THR A 151 -18.86 4.59 -8.97
CA THR A 151 -19.25 6.01 -8.82
C THR A 151 -19.96 6.28 -7.48
N GLY A 152 -19.91 5.33 -6.53
CA GLY A 152 -20.62 5.39 -5.24
C GLY A 152 -19.72 5.69 -4.04
N ASN A 153 -20.17 6.68 -3.26
CA ASN A 153 -19.69 7.26 -2.00
C ASN A 153 -18.28 7.87 -1.93
N SER A 154 -18.24 9.02 -1.25
CA SER A 154 -17.08 9.86 -0.97
C SER A 154 -16.00 9.13 -0.17
N GLU A 155 -14.85 9.81 -0.01
CA GLU A 155 -13.78 9.42 0.91
C GLU A 155 -14.31 8.72 2.18
N PRO A 156 -13.70 7.61 2.62
CA PRO A 156 -14.10 6.96 3.86
C PRO A 156 -14.10 7.98 5.02
N ASN A 157 -15.18 8.02 5.80
CA ASN A 157 -15.25 8.95 6.93
C ASN A 157 -14.32 8.48 8.05
N CYS A 158 -13.10 9.00 8.05
CA CYS A 158 -12.08 8.76 9.07
C CYS A 158 -12.08 9.83 10.18
N SER A 159 -13.07 10.71 10.21
CA SER A 159 -13.13 11.78 11.20
C SER A 159 -13.40 11.21 12.59
N GLY A 160 -12.51 11.52 13.56
CA GLY A 160 -12.63 11.02 14.94
C GLY A 160 -12.20 9.57 15.14
N ILE A 161 -11.61 8.91 14.13
CA ILE A 161 -11.05 7.57 14.25
C ILE A 161 -9.54 7.69 14.49
N LYS A 162 -9.06 7.12 15.60
CA LYS A 162 -7.63 7.12 15.93
C LYS A 162 -6.81 6.10 15.12
N ASP A 163 -7.46 5.03 14.67
CA ASP A 163 -6.84 4.01 13.82
C ASP A 163 -6.30 4.64 12.52
N GLU A 164 -4.99 4.51 12.29
CA GLU A 164 -4.30 5.00 11.08
C GLU A 164 -4.85 4.35 9.79
N TYR A 165 -5.47 3.18 9.90
CA TYR A 165 -6.12 2.45 8.80
C TYR A 165 -7.63 2.70 8.72
N CYS A 166 -8.19 3.57 9.57
CA CYS A 166 -9.59 4.00 9.52
C CYS A 166 -10.61 2.84 9.58
N ARG A 167 -10.30 1.75 10.30
CA ARG A 167 -11.16 0.55 10.39
C ARG A 167 -11.49 -0.05 9.02
N LEU A 168 -10.54 0.01 8.09
CA LEU A 168 -10.64 -0.57 6.74
C LEU A 168 -9.78 -1.84 6.65
N PRO A 169 -10.16 -2.83 5.82
CA PRO A 169 -9.45 -4.10 5.69
C PRO A 169 -8.18 -3.94 4.86
N TYR A 170 -7.16 -3.30 5.42
CA TYR A 170 -5.86 -3.19 4.76
C TYR A 170 -5.13 -4.54 4.80
N TYR A 171 -4.68 -4.99 3.63
CA TYR A 171 -3.89 -6.20 3.50
C TYR A 171 -2.42 -6.02 3.95
N THR A 172 -1.88 -4.80 3.82
CA THR A 172 -0.45 -4.51 4.08
C THR A 172 -0.26 -3.28 4.97
N ALA A 173 0.86 -3.25 5.69
CA ALA A 173 1.20 -2.22 6.69
C ALA A 173 1.73 -0.90 6.09
N VAL A 174 1.13 -0.41 5.00
CA VAL A 174 1.67 0.70 4.18
C VAL A 174 0.67 1.87 4.05
N HIS A 175 -0.06 2.19 5.12
CA HIS A 175 -1.02 3.30 5.13
C HIS A 175 -0.39 4.66 4.77
N GLN A 176 0.91 4.85 5.00
CA GLN A 176 1.61 6.10 4.66
C GLN A 176 1.70 6.30 3.15
N LEU A 177 1.87 5.22 2.39
CA LEU A 177 1.92 5.24 0.92
C LEU A 177 0.52 5.23 0.31
N PHE A 178 -0.39 4.51 0.97
CA PHE A 178 -1.79 4.37 0.57
C PHE A 178 -2.70 4.89 1.69
N PRO A 179 -2.88 6.21 1.81
CA PRO A 179 -3.71 6.78 2.85
C PRO A 179 -5.18 6.37 2.65
N PRO A 180 -5.97 6.16 3.73
CA PRO A 180 -7.39 5.88 3.65
C PRO A 180 -8.18 6.84 2.77
N ARG A 181 -7.74 8.10 2.68
CA ARG A 181 -8.37 9.15 1.87
C ARG A 181 -8.38 8.85 0.36
N GLU A 182 -7.37 8.13 -0.11
CA GLU A 182 -7.19 7.72 -1.51
C GLU A 182 -7.86 6.38 -1.84
N SER A 183 -8.61 5.82 -0.88
CA SER A 183 -9.43 4.63 -1.07
C SER A 183 -10.92 4.98 -1.24
N ARG A 184 -11.71 3.98 -1.62
CA ARG A 184 -13.18 4.09 -1.66
C ARG A 184 -13.82 2.98 -0.87
N TRP A 185 -14.89 3.33 -0.16
CA TRP A 185 -15.73 2.40 0.58
C TRP A 185 -17.14 2.49 0.00
N ILE A 186 -17.46 1.56 -0.90
CA ILE A 186 -18.67 1.61 -1.72
C ILE A 186 -19.70 0.62 -1.17
N PRO A 187 -20.80 1.07 -0.57
CA PRO A 187 -21.80 0.16 0.00
C PRO A 187 -22.35 -0.82 -1.05
N LEU A 188 -22.43 -2.09 -0.67
CA LEU A 188 -22.98 -3.16 -1.52
C LEU A 188 -24.32 -3.67 -0.94
N PRO A 189 -25.29 -4.02 -1.79
CA PRO A 189 -26.56 -4.60 -1.34
C PRO A 189 -26.47 -6.08 -0.97
N GLY A 190 -25.44 -6.78 -1.44
CA GLY A 190 -25.23 -8.21 -1.21
C GLY A 190 -24.16 -8.49 -0.16
N HIS A 191 -24.30 -9.63 0.52
CA HIS A 191 -23.31 -10.11 1.48
C HIS A 191 -22.37 -11.13 0.82
N PRO A 192 -21.05 -11.00 1.00
CA PRO A 192 -20.13 -12.02 0.53
C PRO A 192 -20.26 -13.30 1.38
N ARG A 193 -19.92 -14.44 0.78
CA ARG A 193 -19.91 -15.72 1.50
C ARG A 193 -18.63 -15.85 2.33
N ILE A 194 -18.73 -15.63 3.64
CA ILE A 194 -17.62 -15.81 4.59
C ILE A 194 -17.65 -17.23 5.14
N ALA A 195 -16.61 -18.02 4.86
CA ALA A 195 -16.55 -19.43 5.27
C ALA A 195 -16.24 -19.61 6.76
N SER A 196 -15.41 -18.73 7.32
CA SER A 196 -14.92 -18.82 8.70
C SER A 196 -14.90 -17.42 9.31
N PRO A 197 -16.04 -16.93 9.83
CA PRO A 197 -16.14 -15.58 10.36
C PRO A 197 -15.24 -15.38 11.56
N ILE A 198 -14.66 -14.18 11.67
CA ILE A 198 -13.76 -13.83 12.77
C ILE A 198 -14.56 -13.68 14.06
N LYS A 199 -14.03 -14.28 15.14
CA LYS A 199 -14.50 -13.99 16.50
C LYS A 199 -13.33 -13.60 17.38
N VAL A 200 -13.41 -12.40 17.95
CA VAL A 200 -12.42 -11.87 18.88
C VAL A 200 -13.03 -11.90 20.28
N ILE A 201 -12.34 -12.56 21.20
CA ILE A 201 -12.75 -12.64 22.61
C ILE A 201 -11.62 -12.04 23.44
N ASN A 202 -11.97 -11.05 24.28
CA ASN A 202 -11.10 -10.61 25.35
C ASN A 202 -11.26 -11.58 26.52
N VAL A 203 -10.23 -12.38 26.77
CA VAL A 203 -10.24 -13.44 27.78
C VAL A 203 -9.92 -12.89 29.16
N GLU A 204 -9.02 -11.90 29.22
CA GLU A 204 -8.51 -11.40 30.49
C GLU A 204 -8.11 -9.92 30.37
N LYS A 205 -8.60 -9.11 31.32
CA LYS A 205 -8.18 -7.72 31.55
C LYS A 205 -7.65 -7.64 32.98
N HIS A 206 -6.33 -7.76 33.15
CA HIS A 206 -5.68 -7.86 34.46
C HIS A 206 -4.72 -6.69 34.68
N LEU A 207 -4.87 -5.99 35.80
CA LEU A 207 -3.95 -4.93 36.21
C LEU A 207 -2.70 -5.54 36.83
N LEU A 208 -1.54 -5.38 36.19
CA LEU A 208 -0.27 -5.93 36.68
C LEU A 208 0.35 -5.02 37.75
N SER A 209 0.42 -3.73 37.45
CA SER A 209 1.00 -2.68 38.28
C SER A 209 0.13 -1.42 38.18
N GLY A 210 0.28 -0.44 39.07
CA GLY A 210 -0.49 0.82 39.02
C GLY A 210 -0.43 1.59 37.69
N SER A 211 0.51 1.25 36.80
CA SER A 211 0.65 1.84 35.46
C SER A 211 0.59 0.83 34.29
N GLU A 212 0.41 -0.48 34.55
CA GLU A 212 0.48 -1.53 33.53
C GLU A 212 -0.77 -2.43 33.51
N LEU A 213 -1.39 -2.53 32.34
CA LEU A 213 -2.61 -3.32 32.11
C LEU A 213 -2.32 -4.43 31.09
N ARG A 214 -2.56 -5.68 31.47
CA ARG A 214 -2.48 -6.84 30.59
C ARG A 214 -3.84 -7.16 29.98
N LEU A 215 -3.87 -7.32 28.66
CA LEU A 215 -5.00 -7.78 27.89
C LEU A 215 -4.65 -9.11 27.21
N SER A 216 -5.47 -10.13 27.40
CA SER A 216 -5.33 -11.44 26.73
C SER A 216 -6.46 -11.65 25.74
N PHE A 217 -6.13 -12.02 24.52
CA PHE A 217 -7.06 -12.18 23.41
C PHE A 217 -7.02 -13.58 22.84
N THR A 218 -8.20 -14.08 22.48
CA THR A 218 -8.37 -15.27 21.65
C THR A 218 -9.10 -14.87 20.38
N VAL A 219 -8.42 -15.07 19.25
CA VAL A 219 -8.98 -14.87 17.91
C VAL A 219 -9.22 -16.23 17.27
N SER A 220 -10.48 -16.52 16.95
CA SER A 220 -10.88 -17.74 16.25
C SER A 220 -11.47 -17.41 14.88
N GLY A 221 -11.46 -18.39 13.98
CA GLY A 221 -11.85 -18.20 12.59
C GLY A 221 -10.77 -17.53 11.73
N GLY A 222 -11.21 -16.91 10.64
CA GLY A 222 -10.35 -16.30 9.63
C GLY A 222 -9.57 -17.32 8.78
N THR A 223 -8.88 -16.82 7.76
CA THR A 223 -8.07 -17.62 6.82
C THR A 223 -6.58 -17.49 7.11
N ASP A 224 -5.76 -18.00 6.19
CA ASP A 224 -4.30 -17.95 6.17
C ASP A 224 -3.69 -16.55 6.12
N LYS A 225 -4.42 -15.52 5.67
CA LYS A 225 -3.97 -14.13 5.68
C LYS A 225 -4.89 -13.28 6.54
N MET A 226 -4.38 -12.80 7.67
CA MET A 226 -5.11 -11.89 8.55
C MET A 226 -4.24 -10.67 8.89
N SER A 227 -4.85 -9.50 8.95
CA SER A 227 -4.24 -8.28 9.47
C SER A 227 -4.88 -7.88 10.78
N LEU A 228 -4.04 -7.51 11.74
CA LEU A 228 -4.44 -7.08 13.07
C LEU A 228 -3.95 -5.64 13.26
N HIS A 229 -4.87 -4.72 13.54
CA HIS A 229 -4.58 -3.33 13.86
C HIS A 229 -4.83 -3.13 15.36
N LEU A 230 -3.80 -2.67 16.07
CA LEU A 230 -3.84 -2.42 17.50
C LEU A 230 -3.63 -0.93 17.72
N THR A 231 -4.69 -0.23 18.12
CA THR A 231 -4.68 1.22 18.32
C THR A 231 -4.93 1.53 19.80
N PRO A 232 -3.89 1.80 20.61
CA PRO A 232 -4.07 2.22 21.99
C PRO A 232 -4.78 3.58 22.07
N MET A 233 -5.62 3.77 23.09
CA MET A 233 -6.31 5.06 23.33
C MET A 233 -5.33 6.13 23.86
N ASP A 234 -5.73 7.41 23.93
CA ASP A 234 -4.81 8.55 24.11
C ASP A 234 -3.93 8.50 25.36
N ASP A 235 -4.43 7.85 26.41
CA ASP A 235 -3.71 7.72 27.67
C ASP A 235 -2.82 6.48 27.76
N PHE A 236 -2.84 5.62 26.73
CA PHE A 236 -2.18 4.32 26.72
C PHE A 236 -1.12 4.21 25.62
N GLU A 237 -0.06 3.46 25.91
CA GLU A 237 0.94 3.03 24.94
C GLU A 237 1.13 1.51 25.05
N ILE A 238 1.46 0.84 23.95
CA ILE A 238 1.85 -0.58 24.00
C ILE A 238 3.28 -0.66 24.54
N ASP A 239 3.48 -1.38 25.64
CA ASP A 239 4.80 -1.62 26.23
C ASP A 239 5.40 -2.95 25.75
N SER A 240 4.59 -4.01 25.69
CA SER A 240 5.03 -5.31 25.19
C SER A 240 3.86 -6.17 24.69
N TRP A 241 4.18 -7.21 23.92
CA TRP A 241 3.20 -8.16 23.39
C TRP A 241 3.80 -9.56 23.27
N SER A 242 2.96 -10.56 22.99
CA SER A 242 3.38 -11.96 22.86
C SER A 242 3.93 -12.34 21.48
N PHE A 243 3.87 -11.47 20.47
CA PHE A 243 4.22 -11.83 19.09
C PHE A 243 5.74 -11.87 18.84
N THR A 244 6.43 -10.78 19.17
CA THR A 244 7.86 -10.59 18.92
C THR A 244 8.48 -9.82 20.08
N LYS A 245 9.83 -9.84 20.20
CA LYS A 245 10.54 -9.01 21.17
C LYS A 245 10.31 -7.54 20.86
N PHE A 246 9.40 -6.91 21.58
CA PHE A 246 9.03 -5.51 21.39
C PHE A 246 10.17 -4.59 21.85
N ARG A 247 10.56 -3.64 20.99
CA ARG A 247 11.53 -2.58 21.31
C ARG A 247 10.86 -1.23 21.10
N SER A 248 10.39 -0.65 22.19
CA SER A 248 9.67 0.64 22.20
C SER A 248 10.46 1.79 21.56
N GLY A 249 11.79 1.76 21.60
CA GLY A 249 12.66 2.77 20.96
C GLY A 249 12.97 2.56 19.48
N GLY A 250 12.66 1.38 18.91
CA GLY A 250 13.00 1.04 17.52
C GLY A 250 11.92 1.42 16.50
N PHE A 251 10.67 1.55 16.94
CA PHE A 251 9.57 2.04 16.13
C PHE A 251 9.37 3.53 16.43
N SER A 252 9.42 4.39 15.40
CA SER A 252 8.87 5.75 15.53
C SER A 252 7.47 5.62 16.14
N LYS A 253 7.16 6.38 17.20
CA LYS A 253 5.86 6.31 17.89
C LYS A 253 4.72 6.28 16.87
N ARG A 254 4.09 5.12 16.68
CA ARG A 254 2.92 4.93 15.81
C ARG A 254 1.67 4.93 16.66
N ASN A 255 0.59 5.48 16.13
CA ASN A 255 -0.71 5.43 16.80
C ASN A 255 -1.35 4.05 16.64
N THR A 256 -1.02 3.35 15.57
CA THR A 256 -1.53 1.99 15.29
C THR A 256 -0.40 1.03 14.97
N TYR A 257 -0.41 -0.13 15.64
CA TYR A 257 0.50 -1.22 15.35
C TYR A 257 -0.18 -2.23 14.43
N PHE A 258 0.48 -2.58 13.34
CA PHE A 258 -0.02 -3.55 12.37
C PHE A 258 0.73 -4.87 12.53
N VAL A 259 -0.01 -5.96 12.74
CA VAL A 259 0.52 -7.32 12.81
C VAL A 259 -0.11 -8.13 11.67
N PHE A 260 0.73 -8.69 10.81
CA PHE A 260 0.28 -9.58 9.74
C PHE A 260 0.42 -11.03 10.19
N LEU A 261 -0.71 -11.69 10.41
CA LEU A 261 -0.78 -13.08 10.84
C LEU A 261 -0.94 -13.96 9.62
N THR A 262 0.00 -14.89 9.43
CA THR A 262 -0.07 -15.85 8.33
C THR A 262 0.27 -17.25 8.76
N TYR A 263 -0.43 -18.24 8.20
CA TYR A 263 -0.09 -19.65 8.35
C TYR A 263 0.01 -20.33 6.97
N GLY A 264 0.62 -21.51 6.93
CA GLY A 264 0.81 -22.31 5.72
C GLY A 264 -0.27 -23.39 5.57
N ALA A 265 0.14 -24.66 5.55
CA ALA A 265 -0.77 -25.78 5.42
C ALA A 265 -1.62 -26.04 6.69
N GLU A 266 -1.05 -25.80 7.87
CA GLU A 266 -1.70 -26.11 9.14
C GLU A 266 -2.39 -24.87 9.70
N ALA A 267 -3.73 -24.86 9.64
CA ALA A 267 -4.56 -23.81 10.20
C ALA A 267 -4.63 -23.92 11.74
N PRO A 268 -4.23 -22.87 12.49
CA PRO A 268 -4.45 -22.84 13.92
C PRO A 268 -5.97 -22.72 14.20
N LYS A 269 -6.49 -23.56 15.11
CA LYS A 269 -7.90 -23.50 15.53
C LYS A 269 -8.23 -22.16 16.19
N GLU A 270 -7.32 -21.71 17.05
CA GLU A 270 -7.42 -20.47 17.82
C GLU A 270 -6.05 -19.80 17.89
N ARG A 271 -6.04 -18.48 17.95
CA ARG A 271 -4.84 -17.66 18.06
C ARG A 271 -4.91 -16.88 19.36
N ASN A 272 -4.07 -17.27 20.31
CA ASN A 272 -4.00 -16.65 21.62
C ASN A 272 -2.80 -15.72 21.68
N PHE A 273 -3.03 -14.47 22.08
CA PHE A 273 -1.96 -13.50 22.28
C PHE A 273 -2.28 -12.57 23.44
N TRP A 274 -1.26 -11.95 24.01
CA TRP A 274 -1.42 -10.96 25.06
C TRP A 274 -0.67 -9.68 24.71
N ILE A 275 -1.17 -8.56 25.25
CA ILE A 275 -0.62 -7.22 25.07
C ILE A 275 -0.58 -6.56 26.45
N ILE A 276 0.52 -5.87 26.75
CA ILE A 276 0.67 -5.05 27.94
C ILE A 276 0.63 -3.58 27.51
N LEU A 277 -0.33 -2.85 28.06
CA LEU A 277 -0.50 -1.42 27.90
C LEU A 277 0.08 -0.70 29.11
N LYS A 278 0.74 0.42 28.86
CA LYS A 278 1.25 1.32 29.88
C LYS A 278 0.46 2.63 29.85
N SER A 279 0.00 3.08 31.02
CA SER A 279 -0.64 4.38 31.17
C SER A 279 0.42 5.48 31.21
N ARG A 280 0.18 6.58 30.48
CA ARG A 280 1.12 7.71 30.39
C ARG A 280 0.87 8.78 31.47
N ARG A 281 -0.38 8.93 31.94
CA ARG A 281 -0.80 10.09 32.75
C ARG A 281 -1.59 9.75 34.01
N VAL A 282 -2.09 8.52 34.16
CA VAL A 282 -3.04 8.20 35.23
C VAL A 282 -2.66 6.91 35.95
N ASP A 283 -2.70 6.92 37.27
CA ASP A 283 -2.67 5.70 38.06
C ASP A 283 -3.95 4.90 37.80
N LEU A 284 -3.79 3.72 37.24
CA LEU A 284 -4.88 2.83 36.85
C LEU A 284 -5.73 2.35 38.03
N ASN A 285 -5.25 2.53 39.26
CA ASN A 285 -5.99 2.21 40.49
C ASN A 285 -7.20 3.13 40.69
N ASP A 286 -7.14 4.38 40.20
CA ASP A 286 -8.22 5.36 40.32
C ASP A 286 -9.20 5.32 39.13
N LEU A 287 -8.78 4.73 38.00
CA LEU A 287 -9.66 4.50 36.87
C LEU A 287 -10.49 3.24 37.07
N ASN A 288 -11.80 3.35 36.83
CA ASN A 288 -12.61 2.16 36.59
C ASN A 288 -12.26 1.62 35.20
N ILE A 289 -11.29 0.71 35.15
CA ILE A 289 -10.76 0.06 33.94
C ILE A 289 -11.87 -0.53 33.06
N ASN A 290 -13.01 -0.91 33.64
CA ASN A 290 -14.17 -1.45 32.90
C ASN A 290 -15.03 -0.37 32.23
N LYS A 291 -14.84 0.90 32.57
CA LYS A 291 -15.60 2.05 32.07
C LYS A 291 -14.82 2.98 31.13
N THR A 292 -13.56 2.68 30.88
CA THR A 292 -12.72 3.48 29.99
C THR A 292 -12.21 2.65 28.82
N PRO A 293 -12.33 3.14 27.58
CA PRO A 293 -11.72 2.48 26.44
C PRO A 293 -10.19 2.61 26.54
N VAL A 294 -9.50 1.47 26.51
CA VAL A 294 -8.05 1.35 26.61
C VAL A 294 -7.41 1.01 25.26
N LEU A 295 -8.10 0.22 24.44
CA LEU A 295 -7.58 -0.30 23.17
C LEU A 295 -8.70 -0.48 22.15
N GLU A 296 -8.45 -0.07 20.91
CA GLU A 296 -9.23 -0.52 19.75
C GLU A 296 -8.43 -1.59 19.00
N ILE A 297 -9.08 -2.74 18.79
CA ILE A 297 -8.53 -3.86 18.04
C ILE A 297 -9.38 -4.09 16.79
N SER A 298 -8.74 -4.02 15.62
CA SER A 298 -9.36 -4.38 14.34
C SER A 298 -8.70 -5.63 13.79
N VAL A 299 -9.47 -6.66 13.50
CA VAL A 299 -8.98 -7.91 12.91
C VAL A 299 -9.63 -8.06 11.55
N ALA A 300 -8.84 -8.09 10.48
CA ALA A 300 -9.30 -8.36 9.14
C ALA A 300 -8.75 -9.70 8.62
N THR A 301 -9.58 -10.45 7.90
CA THR A 301 -9.21 -11.68 7.19
C THR A 301 -9.37 -11.47 5.70
N HIS A 302 -8.46 -12.03 4.90
CA HIS A 302 -8.39 -11.82 3.46
C HIS A 302 -8.41 -13.16 2.74
N TYR A 303 -9.53 -13.50 2.08
CA TYR A 303 -9.66 -14.73 1.31
C TYR A 303 -8.93 -14.56 -0.03
N ALA A 304 -7.60 -14.61 0.02
CA ALA A 304 -6.71 -14.32 -1.11
C ALA A 304 -6.68 -15.44 -2.17
N HIS A 305 -7.10 -16.65 -1.81
CA HIS A 305 -7.11 -17.83 -2.68
C HIS A 305 -8.27 -18.78 -2.32
N GLY A 306 -8.44 -19.81 -3.15
CA GLY A 306 -9.46 -20.84 -2.95
C GLY A 306 -10.86 -20.43 -3.41
N SER A 307 -11.85 -21.28 -3.10
CA SER A 307 -13.24 -21.09 -3.54
C SER A 307 -13.92 -19.87 -2.92
N TYR A 308 -13.46 -19.42 -1.76
CA TYR A 308 -14.05 -18.32 -1.00
C TYR A 308 -13.46 -16.94 -1.36
N GLN A 309 -12.51 -16.88 -2.29
CA GLN A 309 -12.00 -15.62 -2.84
C GLN A 309 -13.05 -14.87 -3.69
N TYR A 310 -14.03 -15.59 -4.21
CA TYR A 310 -14.97 -15.09 -5.21
C TYR A 310 -16.30 -14.65 -4.58
N SER A 311 -16.84 -13.54 -5.08
CA SER A 311 -18.22 -13.12 -4.87
C SER A 311 -18.84 -12.68 -6.19
N ASP A 312 -20.17 -12.59 -6.25
CA ASP A 312 -20.87 -12.18 -7.47
C ASP A 312 -20.44 -10.79 -7.94
N THR A 313 -20.29 -9.85 -7.01
CA THR A 313 -19.80 -8.49 -7.30
C THR A 313 -18.38 -8.49 -7.85
N LEU A 314 -17.47 -9.28 -7.26
CA LEU A 314 -16.08 -9.38 -7.74
C LEU A 314 -16.00 -10.05 -9.12
N ASN A 315 -16.86 -11.04 -9.39
CA ASN A 315 -16.94 -11.70 -10.68
C ASN A 315 -17.46 -10.73 -11.77
N GLN A 316 -18.50 -9.95 -11.47
CA GLN A 316 -19.00 -8.90 -12.35
C GLN A 316 -17.92 -7.84 -12.64
N LEU A 317 -17.19 -7.39 -11.61
CA LEU A 317 -16.09 -6.45 -11.77
C LEU A 317 -15.00 -7.01 -12.71
N ARG A 318 -14.58 -8.27 -12.49
CA ARG A 318 -13.57 -8.94 -13.33
C ARG A 318 -14.03 -9.06 -14.78
N SER A 319 -15.27 -9.49 -15.02
CA SER A 319 -15.80 -9.60 -16.39
C SER A 319 -15.88 -8.26 -17.10
N LEU A 320 -16.22 -7.18 -16.37
CA LEU A 320 -16.27 -5.83 -16.92
C LEU A 320 -14.88 -5.30 -17.28
N ILE A 321 -13.89 -5.51 -16.41
CA ILE A 321 -12.50 -5.16 -16.69
C ILE A 321 -12.00 -5.94 -17.92
N GLU A 322 -12.24 -7.26 -17.98
CA GLU A 322 -11.79 -8.08 -19.08
C GLU A 322 -12.41 -7.65 -20.43
N SER A 323 -13.72 -7.44 -20.44
CA SER A 323 -14.46 -7.03 -21.65
C SER A 323 -13.97 -5.67 -22.15
N ARG A 324 -13.92 -4.65 -21.28
CA ARG A 324 -13.57 -3.28 -21.68
C ARG A 324 -12.09 -3.13 -22.04
N ARG A 325 -11.22 -3.97 -21.47
CA ARG A 325 -9.79 -4.00 -21.83
C ARG A 325 -9.54 -4.53 -23.24
N LYS A 326 -10.38 -5.43 -23.76
CA LYS A 326 -10.25 -5.95 -25.13
C LYS A 326 -10.60 -4.92 -26.19
N THR A 327 -11.43 -3.93 -25.85
CA THR A 327 -11.99 -2.98 -26.81
C THR A 327 -11.98 -1.52 -26.32
N PRO A 328 -10.80 -0.96 -25.97
CA PRO A 328 -10.71 0.33 -25.29
C PRO A 328 -11.16 1.53 -26.14
N HIS A 329 -11.25 1.37 -27.46
CA HIS A 329 -11.61 2.41 -28.43
C HIS A 329 -13.11 2.44 -28.79
N LEU A 330 -13.92 1.48 -28.32
CA LEU A 330 -15.33 1.39 -28.69
C LEU A 330 -16.20 2.49 -28.09
N ALA A 331 -15.80 3.08 -26.95
CA ALA A 331 -16.56 4.14 -26.31
C ALA A 331 -15.69 5.09 -25.48
N ILE A 332 -16.16 6.32 -25.35
CA ILE A 332 -15.51 7.37 -24.57
C ILE A 332 -15.38 6.91 -23.11
N GLY A 333 -14.19 7.05 -22.54
CA GLY A 333 -13.90 6.65 -21.16
C GLY A 333 -13.66 5.15 -20.96
N TRP A 334 -13.80 4.29 -21.98
CA TRP A 334 -13.47 2.86 -21.85
C TRP A 334 -11.98 2.63 -21.63
N TRP A 335 -11.17 3.54 -22.13
CA TRP A 335 -9.75 3.62 -21.85
C TRP A 335 -9.45 3.64 -20.32
N ARG A 336 -10.35 4.18 -19.48
CA ARG A 336 -10.21 4.17 -18.00
C ARG A 336 -10.24 2.75 -17.41
N TRP A 337 -10.75 1.77 -18.16
CA TRP A 337 -10.82 0.36 -17.79
C TRP A 337 -9.59 -0.45 -18.18
N ALA A 338 -8.53 0.20 -18.68
CA ALA A 338 -7.20 -0.38 -18.75
C ALA A 338 -6.65 -0.60 -17.32
N ILE A 339 -7.25 -1.56 -16.60
CA ILE A 339 -7.03 -1.84 -15.20
C ILE A 339 -6.75 -3.33 -15.05
N THR A 340 -5.96 -3.70 -14.05
CA THR A 340 -5.88 -5.05 -13.50
C THR A 340 -6.27 -4.98 -12.03
N THR A 341 -7.16 -5.85 -11.57
CA THR A 341 -7.58 -5.87 -10.17
C THR A 341 -7.13 -7.15 -9.47
N THR A 342 -6.63 -7.00 -8.24
CA THR A 342 -6.50 -8.09 -7.27
C THR A 342 -7.74 -8.07 -6.41
N ALA A 343 -8.60 -9.06 -6.61
CA ALA A 343 -9.92 -9.13 -5.98
C ALA A 343 -10.00 -10.28 -4.98
N ALA A 344 -10.57 -10.03 -3.81
CA ALA A 344 -10.77 -11.03 -2.76
C ALA A 344 -11.96 -10.66 -1.88
N VAL A 345 -12.57 -11.65 -1.23
CA VAL A 345 -13.50 -11.40 -0.13
C VAL A 345 -12.69 -11.07 1.12
N SER A 346 -13.17 -10.13 1.92
CA SER A 346 -12.58 -9.83 3.23
C SER A 346 -13.66 -9.63 4.29
N GLU A 347 -13.27 -9.79 5.54
CA GLU A 347 -14.10 -9.47 6.70
C GLU A 347 -13.22 -8.73 7.70
N ILE A 348 -13.72 -7.66 8.28
CA ILE A 348 -13.05 -6.90 9.34
C ILE A 348 -13.97 -6.75 10.54
N VAL A 349 -13.47 -7.14 11.71
CA VAL A 349 -14.14 -7.02 12.99
C VAL A 349 -13.39 -6.05 13.87
N VAL A 350 -14.07 -5.03 14.38
CA VAL A 350 -13.49 -3.96 15.22
C VAL A 350 -14.12 -4.01 16.60
N HIS A 351 -13.30 -4.11 17.64
CA HIS A 351 -13.73 -3.99 19.04
C HIS A 351 -13.02 -2.83 19.72
N THR A 352 -13.79 -2.00 20.42
CA THR A 352 -13.26 -1.00 21.36
C THR A 352 -13.46 -1.53 22.80
N LEU A 353 -12.38 -1.61 23.58
CA LEU A 353 -12.30 -2.36 24.86
C LEU A 353 -11.83 -1.52 26.04
#